data_AF-A0A1V6ABK8-F1
#
_entry.id   AF-A0A1V6ABK8-F1
#
_cell.length_a   1.000
_cell.length_b   1.000
_cell.length_c   1.000
_cell.angle_alpha   90.00
_cell.angle_beta   90.00
_cell.angle_gamma   90.00
#
_symmetry.space_group_name_H-M   'P 1'
#
loop_
_entity.id
_entity.type
_entity.pdbx_description
1 polymer ?
#
loop_
_entity_poly.entity_id
_entity_poly.type
_entity_poly.pdbx_seq_one_letter_code
_entity_poly.pdbx_strand_id
1 'polypeptide(L)'
;MYQLAHRGIYEFLWSEHKYHVMAVSNKAFTSMGTRLGKTIRVLSLLKKIAECGYEEKTENYNALLSAYMHIREFIDRERQEQIIKAVLSDEDSAAFMIYEEAVRNYEKALPGCRLFYDNRFAINKFWDSQHNDGLWICLGPFQIHLPTAVVFKRMLQKSKILGAEFSEKELSDLLTCLKQGMSYDEFTKLPAAFIGILRENNAIAEPGHKKAYLNPRIDTDLCKPASDFFKTEDDITYSGLVLEWLADNAEYPPEFIGSMPDFENFASALKDVAPFAESYILKPDSFDVSATYQKLSVLFAKRSAEDNGANSGEIY
;
A
#
# COMPACT_ATOMS: atom_id res chain seq x y z
N MET A 1 14.09 7.74 7.47
CA MET A 1 13.92 8.37 8.81
C MET A 1 12.70 7.76 9.49
N TYR A 2 12.80 7.36 10.76
CA TYR A 2 11.69 6.83 11.56
C TYR A 2 10.80 7.95 12.12
N GLN A 3 9.49 7.71 12.17
CA GLN A 3 8.53 8.59 12.81
C GLN A 3 7.43 7.78 13.52
N LEU A 4 7.00 8.22 14.72
CA LEU A 4 5.82 7.65 15.36
C LEU A 4 4.58 7.84 14.48
N ALA A 5 3.78 6.78 14.31
CA ALA A 5 2.62 6.84 13.45
C ALA A 5 1.51 7.66 14.12
N HIS A 6 1.07 8.73 13.47
CA HIS A 6 -0.09 9.50 13.93
C HIS A 6 -1.38 8.83 13.44
N ARG A 7 -2.45 8.82 14.24
CA ARG A 7 -3.75 8.23 13.87
C ARG A 7 -4.26 8.67 12.49
N GLY A 8 -4.01 9.93 12.12
CA GLY A 8 -4.34 10.50 10.81
C GLY A 8 -3.66 9.81 9.61
N ILE A 9 -2.51 9.14 9.78
CA ILE A 9 -1.85 8.39 8.70
C ILE A 9 -2.54 7.04 8.48
N TYR A 10 -3.01 6.41 9.56
CA TYR A 10 -3.91 5.27 9.43
C TYR A 10 -5.20 5.71 8.80
N GLU A 11 -5.78 6.84 9.20
CA GLU A 11 -6.97 7.36 8.53
C GLU A 11 -6.70 7.75 7.07
N PHE A 12 -5.49 8.16 6.70
CA PHE A 12 -5.08 8.49 5.33
C PHE A 12 -4.89 7.23 4.49
N LEU A 13 -4.10 6.26 4.96
CA LEU A 13 -4.04 4.91 4.41
C LEU A 13 -5.45 4.35 4.29
N TRP A 14 -6.22 4.35 5.36
CA TRP A 14 -7.61 3.88 5.38
C TRP A 14 -8.55 4.70 4.49
N SER A 15 -8.23 5.96 4.18
CA SER A 15 -8.98 6.78 3.23
C SER A 15 -8.64 6.42 1.78
N GLU A 16 -7.40 6.01 1.50
CA GLU A 16 -6.98 5.35 0.26
C GLU A 16 -7.47 3.90 0.18
N HIS A 17 -7.75 3.29 1.33
CA HIS A 17 -8.31 1.95 1.54
C HIS A 17 -9.78 1.98 1.94
N LYS A 18 -10.56 3.03 1.60
CA LYS A 18 -12.01 2.91 1.78
C LYS A 18 -12.40 1.59 1.12
N TYR A 19 -13.21 0.80 1.82
CA TYR A 19 -13.50 -0.63 1.59
C TYR A 19 -12.33 -1.50 2.07
N HIS A 20 -12.27 -1.97 3.33
CA HIS A 20 -13.29 -2.83 3.96
C HIS A 20 -13.42 -2.65 5.50
N VAL A 21 -12.79 -1.64 6.13
CA VAL A 21 -12.70 -1.61 7.60
C VAL A 21 -13.67 -0.62 8.24
N MET A 22 -14.92 -1.06 8.35
CA MET A 22 -15.85 -0.65 9.40
C MET A 22 -15.58 -1.41 10.73
N ALA A 23 -14.33 -1.79 11.01
CA ALA A 23 -13.95 -2.51 12.23
C ALA A 23 -12.52 -2.14 12.66
N VAL A 24 -12.26 -1.06 13.40
CA VAL A 24 -12.03 -1.19 14.86
C VAL A 24 -12.58 0.01 15.66
N SER A 25 -13.41 0.87 15.06
CA SER A 25 -14.04 1.97 15.81
C SER A 25 -15.56 1.83 15.79
N ASN A 26 -16.10 1.17 16.81
CA ASN A 26 -17.54 1.21 17.14
C ASN A 26 -18.07 2.66 17.11
N LYS A 27 -17.22 3.63 17.46
CA LYS A 27 -17.53 5.07 17.43
C LYS A 27 -17.73 5.62 16.00
N ALA A 28 -16.93 5.18 15.02
CA ALA A 28 -17.07 5.59 13.62
C ALA A 28 -18.30 4.94 12.96
N PHE A 29 -18.56 3.66 13.27
CA PHE A 29 -19.76 2.96 12.81
C PHE A 29 -21.04 3.61 13.35
N THR A 30 -21.06 3.90 14.66
CA THR A 30 -22.19 4.57 15.31
C THR A 30 -22.37 6.00 14.79
N SER A 31 -21.27 6.72 14.51
CA SER A 31 -21.31 8.07 13.94
C SER A 31 -21.83 8.09 12.49
N MET A 32 -21.46 7.11 11.66
CA MET A 32 -22.02 6.99 10.31
C MET A 32 -23.48 6.51 10.34
N GLY A 33 -23.83 5.56 11.21
CA GLY A 33 -25.22 5.12 11.42
C GLY A 33 -26.13 6.26 11.90
N THR A 34 -25.63 7.16 12.73
CA THR A 34 -26.37 8.37 13.16
C THR A 34 -26.44 9.45 12.08
N ARG A 35 -25.43 9.60 11.23
CA ARG A 35 -25.47 10.52 10.07
C ARG A 35 -26.39 10.04 8.95
N LEU A 36 -26.48 8.73 8.76
CA LEU A 36 -27.39 8.07 7.79
C LEU A 36 -28.82 7.94 8.32
N GLY A 37 -29.05 8.21 9.61
CA GLY A 37 -30.35 8.20 10.25
C GLY A 37 -31.18 9.44 9.93
N LYS A 38 -32.01 9.35 8.86
CA LYS A 38 -33.41 9.88 8.78
C LYS A 38 -34.07 9.79 7.39
N THR A 39 -33.49 9.10 6.40
CA THR A 39 -34.10 9.00 5.06
C THR A 39 -34.60 7.59 4.78
N ILE A 40 -35.89 7.34 5.08
CA ILE A 40 -36.59 6.05 4.89
C ILE A 40 -36.37 5.44 3.49
N ARG A 41 -36.19 6.27 2.46
CA ARG A 41 -35.94 5.83 1.07
C ARG A 41 -34.59 5.13 0.89
N VAL A 42 -33.54 5.57 1.59
CA VAL A 42 -32.19 4.99 1.52
C VAL A 42 -32.18 3.60 2.18
N LEU A 43 -32.84 3.45 3.32
CA LEU A 43 -33.00 2.15 3.98
C LEU A 43 -33.84 1.17 3.13
N SER A 44 -34.88 1.65 2.43
CA SER A 44 -35.66 0.79 1.52
C SER A 44 -34.87 0.36 0.27
N LEU A 45 -33.97 1.22 -0.21
CA LEU A 45 -33.10 0.92 -1.34
C LEU A 45 -32.02 -0.09 -0.92
N LEU A 46 -31.39 0.10 0.25
CA LEU A 46 -30.45 -0.85 0.83
C LEU A 46 -31.11 -2.21 1.09
N LYS A 47 -32.37 -2.22 1.54
CA LYS A 47 -33.15 -3.45 1.73
C LYS A 47 -33.47 -4.14 0.40
N LYS A 48 -33.85 -3.39 -0.65
CA LYS A 48 -34.03 -3.94 -2.01
C LYS A 48 -32.73 -4.46 -2.63
N ILE A 49 -31.60 -3.79 -2.37
CA ILE A 49 -30.27 -4.24 -2.82
C ILE A 49 -29.85 -5.52 -2.08
N ALA A 50 -30.16 -5.63 -0.79
CA ALA A 50 -29.95 -6.85 0.00
C ALA A 50 -30.87 -8.00 -0.44
N GLU A 51 -32.13 -7.73 -0.80
CA GLU A 51 -33.07 -8.71 -1.35
C GLU A 51 -32.66 -9.20 -2.76
N CYS A 52 -31.94 -8.38 -3.53
CA CYS A 52 -31.26 -8.78 -4.78
C CYS A 52 -29.86 -9.41 -4.56
N GLY A 53 -29.42 -9.59 -3.31
CA GLY A 53 -28.07 -9.98 -2.92
C GLY A 53 -27.93 -11.43 -2.44
N TYR A 54 -28.77 -12.35 -2.92
CA TYR A 54 -28.64 -13.80 -2.62
C TYR A 54 -27.48 -14.49 -3.37
N GLU A 55 -26.68 -13.74 -4.12
CA GLU A 55 -25.36 -14.16 -4.60
C GLU A 55 -24.30 -13.52 -3.68
N GLU A 56 -23.33 -14.32 -3.21
CA GLU A 56 -22.12 -13.80 -2.54
C GLU A 56 -21.46 -12.77 -3.46
N LYS A 57 -21.71 -11.49 -3.21
CA LYS A 57 -21.01 -10.42 -3.90
C LYS A 57 -19.66 -10.22 -3.24
N THR A 58 -18.61 -10.41 -4.03
CA THR A 58 -17.22 -10.14 -3.72
C THR A 58 -17.06 -8.74 -3.11
N GLU A 59 -16.23 -8.62 -2.06
CA GLU A 59 -15.95 -7.36 -1.35
C GLU A 59 -15.49 -6.21 -2.29
N ASN A 60 -14.96 -6.60 -3.44
CA ASN A 60 -14.45 -5.77 -4.52
C ASN A 60 -15.53 -4.90 -5.19
N TYR A 61 -16.78 -5.37 -5.28
CA TYR A 61 -17.90 -4.66 -5.89
C TYR A 61 -18.19 -3.31 -5.21
N ASN A 62 -18.22 -3.29 -3.87
CA ASN A 62 -18.45 -2.06 -3.10
C ASN A 62 -17.28 -1.07 -3.23
N ALA A 63 -16.06 -1.59 -3.35
CA ALA A 63 -14.87 -0.79 -3.57
C ALA A 63 -14.91 -0.06 -4.92
N LEU A 64 -15.27 -0.79 -5.97
CA LEU A 64 -15.40 -0.24 -7.32
C LEU A 64 -16.52 0.80 -7.42
N LEU A 65 -17.69 0.56 -6.82
CA LEU A 65 -18.78 1.54 -6.81
C LEU A 65 -18.37 2.86 -6.18
N SER A 66 -17.58 2.83 -5.12
CA SER A 66 -17.13 4.07 -4.50
C SER A 66 -16.03 4.74 -5.28
N ALA A 67 -15.09 3.98 -5.83
CA ALA A 67 -14.06 4.53 -6.69
C ALA A 67 -14.71 5.25 -7.89
N TYR A 68 -15.77 4.65 -8.44
CA TYR A 68 -16.63 5.30 -9.43
C TYR A 68 -17.25 6.62 -8.94
N MET A 69 -17.75 6.70 -7.69
CA MET A 69 -18.34 7.93 -7.16
C MET A 69 -17.37 9.12 -7.13
N HIS A 70 -16.06 8.87 -6.99
CA HIS A 70 -15.03 9.91 -7.04
C HIS A 70 -14.80 10.45 -8.45
N ILE A 71 -14.92 9.61 -9.48
CA ILE A 71 -14.70 10.03 -10.87
C ILE A 71 -15.97 10.51 -11.57
N ARG A 72 -17.15 10.17 -11.04
CA ARG A 72 -18.46 10.40 -11.68
C ARG A 72 -18.67 11.84 -12.16
N GLU A 73 -18.19 12.83 -11.40
CA GLU A 73 -18.38 14.25 -11.72
C GLU A 73 -17.55 14.71 -12.92
N PHE A 74 -16.53 13.95 -13.31
CA PHE A 74 -15.61 14.26 -14.40
C PHE A 74 -15.93 13.52 -15.71
N ILE A 75 -16.96 12.66 -15.72
CA ILE A 75 -17.31 11.82 -16.86
C ILE A 75 -18.78 12.02 -17.26
N ASP A 76 -19.06 11.89 -18.55
CA ASP A 76 -20.41 12.07 -19.08
C ASP A 76 -21.35 10.90 -18.71
N ARG A 77 -22.64 11.10 -18.96
CA ARG A 77 -23.68 10.12 -18.62
C ARG A 77 -23.51 8.79 -19.35
N GLU A 78 -23.08 8.81 -20.61
CA GLU A 78 -22.89 7.58 -21.39
C GLU A 78 -21.77 6.73 -20.78
N ARG A 79 -20.64 7.37 -20.44
CA ARG A 79 -19.50 6.74 -19.80
C ARG A 79 -19.85 6.25 -18.40
N GLN A 80 -20.63 7.01 -17.64
CA GLN A 80 -21.17 6.57 -16.35
C GLN A 80 -21.98 5.28 -16.48
N GLU A 81 -22.87 5.20 -17.48
CA GLU A 81 -23.68 4.01 -17.73
C GLU A 81 -22.82 2.80 -18.13
N GLN A 82 -21.77 3.00 -18.92
CA GLN A 82 -20.81 1.94 -19.27
C GLN A 82 -20.09 1.40 -18.03
N ILE A 83 -19.59 2.28 -17.17
CA ILE A 83 -18.86 1.88 -15.95
C ILE A 83 -19.80 1.16 -14.98
N ILE A 84 -21.02 1.66 -14.75
CA ILE A 84 -22.00 1.00 -13.87
C ILE A 84 -22.35 -0.40 -14.40
N LYS A 85 -22.54 -0.54 -15.71
CA LYS A 85 -22.77 -1.86 -16.32
C LYS A 85 -21.59 -2.78 -16.08
N ALA A 86 -20.36 -2.31 -16.28
CA ALA A 86 -19.15 -3.07 -16.01
C ALA A 86 -19.07 -3.49 -14.53
N VAL A 87 -19.32 -2.59 -13.57
CA VAL A 87 -19.31 -2.93 -12.14
C VAL A 87 -20.29 -4.06 -11.81
N LEU A 88 -21.42 -4.13 -12.52
CA LEU A 88 -22.43 -5.18 -12.33
C LEU A 88 -22.11 -6.51 -13.02
N SER A 89 -21.20 -6.55 -13.99
CA SER A 89 -21.00 -7.73 -14.85
C SER A 89 -19.54 -8.20 -15.02
N ASP A 90 -18.57 -7.30 -14.88
CA ASP A 90 -17.14 -7.51 -15.13
C ASP A 90 -16.31 -6.50 -14.29
N GLU A 91 -15.93 -6.93 -13.08
CA GLU A 91 -15.17 -6.13 -12.12
C GLU A 91 -13.81 -5.67 -12.66
N ASP A 92 -13.13 -6.50 -13.45
CA ASP A 92 -11.84 -6.18 -14.04
C ASP A 92 -11.98 -5.03 -15.04
N SER A 93 -12.96 -5.13 -15.94
CA SER A 93 -13.26 -4.03 -16.87
C SER A 93 -13.68 -2.78 -16.12
N ALA A 94 -14.44 -2.90 -15.03
CA ALA A 94 -14.80 -1.74 -14.20
C ALA A 94 -13.58 -1.08 -13.56
N ALA A 95 -12.69 -1.86 -12.95
CA ALA A 95 -11.46 -1.38 -12.32
C ALA A 95 -10.59 -0.63 -13.32
N PHE A 96 -10.41 -1.21 -14.51
CA PHE A 96 -9.68 -0.59 -15.61
C PHE A 96 -10.30 0.75 -16.05
N MET A 97 -11.61 0.76 -16.34
CA MET A 97 -12.29 1.98 -16.77
C MET A 97 -12.21 3.08 -15.70
N ILE A 98 -12.42 2.73 -14.44
CA ILE A 98 -12.36 3.69 -13.33
C ILE A 98 -10.95 4.28 -13.20
N TYR A 99 -9.91 3.44 -13.26
CA TYR A 99 -8.53 3.88 -13.16
C TYR A 99 -8.13 4.80 -14.33
N GLU A 100 -8.49 4.46 -15.57
CA GLU A 100 -8.18 5.31 -16.73
C GLU A 100 -8.84 6.68 -16.64
N GLU A 101 -10.09 6.76 -16.17
CA GLU A 101 -10.74 8.07 -15.99
C GLU A 101 -10.09 8.86 -14.85
N ALA A 102 -9.65 8.20 -13.78
CA ALA A 102 -8.92 8.88 -12.71
C ALA A 102 -7.61 9.49 -13.20
N VAL A 103 -6.82 8.72 -13.96
CA VAL A 103 -5.56 9.20 -14.56
C VAL A 103 -5.83 10.33 -15.55
N ARG A 104 -6.81 10.17 -16.45
CA ARG A 104 -7.15 11.17 -17.48
C ARG A 104 -7.59 12.50 -16.87
N ASN A 105 -8.33 12.46 -15.77
CA ASN A 105 -8.87 13.65 -15.11
C ASN A 105 -7.97 14.18 -13.99
N TYR A 106 -6.75 13.65 -13.83
CA TYR A 106 -5.81 14.01 -12.77
C TYR A 106 -6.43 13.94 -11.36
N GLU A 107 -7.34 12.99 -11.13
CA GLU A 107 -7.85 12.70 -9.80
C GLU A 107 -6.68 12.06 -9.02
N LYS A 108 -6.07 12.81 -8.10
CA LYS A 108 -4.82 12.41 -7.43
C LYS A 108 -5.02 11.41 -6.29
N ALA A 109 -6.24 11.27 -5.77
CA ALA A 109 -6.53 10.44 -4.61
C ALA A 109 -6.80 8.99 -5.02
N LEU A 110 -7.45 8.77 -6.16
CA LEU A 110 -7.96 7.47 -6.59
C LEU A 110 -6.90 6.51 -7.11
N PRO A 111 -5.94 6.90 -7.98
CA PRO A 111 -4.99 5.94 -8.52
C PRO A 111 -3.93 5.52 -7.49
N GLY A 112 -3.96 6.07 -6.25
CA GLY A 112 -3.24 5.53 -5.09
C GLY A 112 -4.04 4.48 -4.29
N CYS A 113 -5.30 4.21 -4.63
CA CYS A 113 -6.13 3.23 -3.92
C CYS A 113 -5.63 1.81 -4.14
N ARG A 114 -5.48 1.04 -3.05
CA ARG A 114 -5.01 -0.36 -3.06
C ARG A 114 -5.80 -1.30 -3.97
N LEU A 115 -7.03 -0.93 -4.32
CA LEU A 115 -7.91 -1.67 -5.23
C LEU A 115 -7.20 -2.02 -6.54
N PHE A 116 -6.25 -1.19 -6.95
CA PHE A 116 -5.50 -1.35 -8.19
C PHE A 116 -4.12 -1.96 -7.99
N TYR A 117 -3.73 -2.34 -6.77
CA TYR A 117 -2.40 -2.82 -6.43
C TYR A 117 -2.47 -4.24 -5.86
N ASP A 118 -1.33 -4.93 -5.84
CA ASP A 118 -1.23 -6.25 -5.22
C ASP A 118 -1.45 -6.12 -3.70
N ASN A 119 -2.54 -6.72 -3.21
CA ASN A 119 -2.99 -6.62 -1.83
C ASN A 119 -1.97 -7.18 -0.83
N ARG A 120 -1.09 -8.10 -1.28
CA ARG A 120 -0.03 -8.66 -0.45
C ARG A 120 1.00 -7.61 -0.04
N PHE A 121 1.34 -6.68 -0.94
CA PHE A 121 2.44 -5.75 -0.75
C PHE A 121 1.99 -4.32 -0.44
N ALA A 122 0.78 -3.93 -0.85
CA ALA A 122 0.31 -2.56 -0.77
C ALA A 122 -0.25 -2.15 0.61
N ILE A 123 -0.57 -3.10 1.49
CA ILE A 123 -1.33 -2.80 2.71
C ILE A 123 -0.59 -1.87 3.69
N ASN A 124 0.73 -1.97 3.74
CA ASN A 124 1.57 -1.22 4.66
C ASN A 124 2.44 -0.17 3.96
N LYS A 125 2.21 0.11 2.68
CA LYS A 125 3.08 0.94 1.85
C LYS A 125 2.28 1.99 1.10
N PHE A 126 2.72 3.23 1.14
CA PHE A 126 2.17 4.28 0.30
C PHE A 126 3.25 5.23 -0.18
N TRP A 127 3.06 5.78 -1.37
CA TRP A 127 3.92 6.81 -1.91
C TRP A 127 3.39 8.19 -1.50
N ASP A 128 4.28 9.07 -1.02
CA ASP A 128 4.01 10.50 -0.85
C ASP A 128 4.66 11.27 -2.00
N SER A 129 3.96 12.30 -2.47
CA SER A 129 4.37 13.16 -3.58
C SER A 129 4.26 14.66 -3.25
N GLN A 130 4.03 15.04 -1.98
CA GLN A 130 3.70 16.42 -1.61
C GLN A 130 4.70 17.06 -0.63
N HIS A 131 5.09 16.35 0.43
CA HIS A 131 5.92 16.94 1.49
C HIS A 131 7.27 16.24 1.64
N ASN A 132 7.31 14.91 1.52
CA ASN A 132 8.54 14.13 1.54
C ASN A 132 8.46 13.01 0.48
N ASP A 133 8.93 13.29 -0.73
CA ASP A 133 8.87 12.33 -1.84
C ASP A 133 9.55 11.02 -1.49
N GLY A 134 8.81 9.92 -1.65
CA GLY A 134 9.31 8.59 -1.36
C GLY A 134 8.25 7.62 -0.91
N LEU A 135 8.71 6.44 -0.53
CA LEU A 135 7.90 5.35 -0.04
C LEU A 135 7.84 5.41 1.48
N TRP A 136 6.63 5.47 2.01
CA TRP A 136 6.35 5.31 3.42
C TRP A 136 5.92 3.88 3.71
N ILE A 137 6.54 3.28 4.71
CA ILE A 137 6.24 1.94 5.21
C ILE A 137 5.66 2.08 6.62
N CYS A 138 4.41 1.66 6.80
CA CYS A 138 3.69 1.77 8.07
C CYS A 138 3.64 0.42 8.79
N LEU A 139 4.13 0.37 10.02
CA LEU A 139 4.35 -0.88 10.75
C LEU A 139 3.50 -1.00 12.01
N GLY A 140 2.51 -0.11 12.21
CA GLY A 140 1.60 -0.11 13.36
C GLY A 140 1.93 0.99 14.37
N PRO A 141 3.01 0.87 15.17
CA PRO A 141 3.39 1.93 16.08
C PRO A 141 4.09 3.10 15.38
N PHE A 142 4.68 2.84 14.22
CA PHE A 142 5.57 3.77 13.55
C PHE A 142 5.60 3.59 12.05
N GLN A 143 6.27 4.51 11.39
CA GLN A 143 6.51 4.50 9.96
C GLN A 143 7.97 4.79 9.64
N ILE A 144 8.41 4.26 8.50
CA ILE A 144 9.72 4.50 7.92
C ILE A 144 9.54 5.19 6.58
N HIS A 145 10.24 6.29 6.39
CA HIS A 145 10.39 6.91 5.08
C HIS A 145 11.64 6.41 4.37
N LEU A 146 11.46 5.93 3.14
CA LEU A 146 12.50 5.66 2.17
C LEU A 146 12.40 6.69 1.03
N PRO A 147 13.42 7.56 0.86
CA PRO A 147 13.46 8.50 -0.26
C PRO A 147 13.37 7.78 -1.62
N THR A 148 12.76 8.42 -2.63
CA THR A 148 12.62 7.84 -3.99
C THR A 148 13.94 7.32 -4.56
N ALA A 149 15.04 8.05 -4.37
CA ALA A 149 16.38 7.65 -4.82
C ALA A 149 16.88 6.34 -4.17
N VAL A 150 16.51 6.12 -2.90
CA VAL A 150 16.85 4.91 -2.14
C VAL A 150 16.02 3.74 -2.65
N VAL A 151 14.72 3.94 -2.86
CA VAL A 151 13.82 2.91 -3.42
C VAL A 151 14.26 2.51 -4.82
N PHE A 152 14.59 3.48 -5.68
CA PHE A 152 15.10 3.22 -7.03
C PHE A 152 16.39 2.41 -7.02
N LYS A 153 17.32 2.74 -6.11
CA LYS A 153 18.55 1.97 -5.94
C LYS A 153 18.29 0.55 -5.42
N ARG A 154 17.38 0.42 -4.44
CA ARG A 154 16.92 -0.88 -3.91
C ARG A 154 16.38 -1.76 -5.04
N MET A 155 15.58 -1.21 -5.95
CA MET A 155 15.06 -1.94 -7.12
C MET A 155 16.18 -2.45 -8.03
N LEU A 156 17.15 -1.60 -8.39
CA LEU A 156 18.29 -1.98 -9.24
C LEU A 156 19.15 -3.07 -8.60
N GLN A 157 19.43 -2.96 -7.31
CA GLN A 157 20.25 -3.96 -6.61
C GLN A 157 19.54 -5.31 -6.52
N LYS A 158 18.26 -5.29 -6.15
CA LYS A 158 17.47 -6.51 -6.06
C LYS A 158 17.30 -7.17 -7.42
N SER A 159 17.14 -6.39 -8.49
CA SER A 159 17.00 -6.93 -9.85
C SER A 159 18.27 -7.66 -10.29
N LYS A 160 19.45 -7.10 -9.99
CA LYS A 160 20.75 -7.74 -10.24
C LYS A 160 20.88 -9.07 -9.51
N ILE A 161 20.50 -9.12 -8.25
CA ILE A 161 20.64 -10.31 -7.40
C ILE A 161 19.71 -11.44 -7.86
N LEU A 162 18.49 -11.08 -8.25
CA LEU A 162 17.51 -12.03 -8.77
C LEU A 162 17.73 -12.39 -10.25
N GLY A 163 18.86 -12.00 -10.86
CA GLY A 163 19.19 -12.33 -12.25
C GLY A 163 18.34 -11.62 -13.30
N ALA A 164 17.62 -10.56 -12.92
CA ALA A 164 16.85 -9.68 -13.79
C ALA A 164 17.52 -8.30 -13.84
N GLU A 165 18.81 -8.27 -14.20
CA GLU A 165 19.60 -7.03 -14.17
C GLU A 165 19.04 -5.98 -15.13
N PHE A 166 18.75 -4.79 -14.61
CA PHE A 166 18.42 -3.59 -15.38
C PHE A 166 19.54 -2.58 -15.15
N SER A 167 20.00 -1.94 -16.22
CA SER A 167 20.75 -0.70 -16.08
C SER A 167 19.86 0.42 -15.54
N GLU A 168 20.47 1.46 -14.97
CA GLU A 168 19.76 2.64 -14.48
C GLU A 168 18.88 3.27 -15.57
N LYS A 169 19.41 3.30 -16.81
CA LYS A 169 18.69 3.82 -17.97
C LYS A 169 17.50 2.94 -18.35
N GLU A 170 17.69 1.62 -18.44
CA GLU A 170 16.59 0.71 -18.80
C GLU A 170 15.46 0.75 -17.77
N LEU A 171 15.80 0.82 -16.48
CA LEU A 171 14.79 0.98 -15.43
C LEU A 171 14.06 2.33 -15.58
N SER A 172 14.78 3.43 -15.77
CA SER A 172 14.17 4.76 -15.95
C SER A 172 13.25 4.84 -17.17
N ASP A 173 13.71 4.31 -18.31
CA ASP A 173 12.93 4.23 -19.55
C ASP A 173 11.65 3.40 -19.32
N LEU A 174 11.77 2.27 -18.61
CA LEU A 174 10.63 1.42 -18.26
C LEU A 174 9.63 2.13 -17.34
N LEU A 175 10.08 2.79 -16.27
CA LEU A 175 9.19 3.55 -15.37
C LEU A 175 8.46 4.67 -16.12
N THR A 176 9.15 5.31 -17.07
CA THR A 176 8.56 6.34 -17.95
C THR A 176 7.49 5.75 -18.86
N CYS A 177 7.73 4.58 -19.45
CA CYS A 177 6.71 3.86 -20.22
C CYS A 177 5.52 3.46 -19.34
N LEU A 178 5.76 2.98 -18.12
CA LEU A 178 4.72 2.61 -17.16
C LEU A 178 3.87 3.80 -16.71
N LYS A 179 4.42 5.04 -16.66
CA LYS A 179 3.61 6.24 -16.43
C LYS A 179 2.51 6.44 -17.48
N GLN A 180 2.77 6.04 -18.72
CA GLN A 180 1.82 6.16 -19.83
C GLN A 180 0.81 4.99 -19.88
N GLY A 181 1.07 3.93 -19.10
CA GLY A 181 0.32 2.69 -19.12
C GLY A 181 0.83 1.71 -20.17
N MET A 182 1.29 0.55 -19.72
CA MET A 182 1.71 -0.58 -20.54
C MET A 182 0.58 -1.60 -20.64
N SER A 183 0.41 -2.30 -21.77
CA SER A 183 -0.56 -3.39 -21.82
C SER A 183 -0.17 -4.52 -20.86
N TYR A 184 -1.15 -5.21 -20.29
CA TYR A 184 -0.84 -6.29 -19.33
C TYR A 184 -0.06 -7.44 -19.98
N ASP A 185 -0.33 -7.73 -21.25
CA ASP A 185 0.41 -8.75 -22.03
C ASP A 185 1.87 -8.36 -22.27
N GLU A 186 2.19 -7.08 -22.39
CA GLU A 186 3.58 -6.61 -22.46
C GLU A 186 4.24 -6.63 -21.10
N PHE A 187 3.51 -6.19 -20.07
CA PHE A 187 3.98 -6.16 -18.70
C PHE A 187 4.37 -7.56 -18.19
N THR A 188 3.54 -8.57 -18.48
CA THR A 188 3.78 -9.97 -18.09
C THR A 188 4.95 -10.63 -18.83
N LYS A 189 5.47 -10.02 -19.91
CA LYS A 189 6.70 -10.47 -20.58
C LYS A 189 7.98 -9.99 -19.89
N LEU A 190 7.88 -9.03 -18.97
CA LEU A 190 9.01 -8.64 -18.14
C LEU A 190 9.46 -9.81 -17.25
N PRO A 191 10.71 -9.83 -16.79
CA PRO A 191 11.16 -10.87 -15.85
C PRO A 191 10.27 -10.91 -14.60
N ALA A 192 9.74 -12.10 -14.26
CA ALA A 192 8.83 -12.26 -13.14
C ALA A 192 9.40 -11.76 -11.80
N ALA A 193 10.71 -11.96 -11.58
CA ALA A 193 11.42 -11.42 -10.42
C ALA A 193 11.35 -9.89 -10.35
N PHE A 194 11.41 -9.22 -11.51
CA PHE A 194 11.34 -7.77 -11.59
C PHE A 194 9.92 -7.23 -11.41
N ILE A 195 8.91 -7.92 -11.95
CA ILE A 195 7.50 -7.64 -11.64
C ILE A 195 7.26 -7.71 -10.12
N GLY A 196 7.81 -8.74 -9.47
CA GLY A 196 7.79 -8.86 -8.01
C GLY A 196 8.40 -7.65 -7.31
N ILE A 197 9.57 -7.18 -7.75
CA ILE A 197 10.24 -5.99 -7.21
C ILE A 197 9.33 -4.74 -7.33
N LEU A 198 8.67 -4.53 -8.46
CA LEU A 198 7.75 -3.39 -8.64
C LEU A 198 6.55 -3.47 -7.69
N ARG A 199 5.96 -4.66 -7.52
CA ARG A 199 4.82 -4.88 -6.63
C ARG A 199 5.19 -4.71 -5.15
N GLU A 200 6.31 -5.29 -4.72
CA GLU A 200 6.83 -5.17 -3.35
C GLU A 200 7.04 -3.71 -2.92
N ASN A 201 7.50 -2.85 -3.83
CA ASN A 201 7.70 -1.42 -3.56
C ASN A 201 6.44 -0.58 -3.83
N ASN A 202 5.27 -1.22 -3.97
CA ASN A 202 3.99 -0.59 -4.27
C ASN A 202 4.06 0.39 -5.49
N ALA A 203 4.90 0.05 -6.47
CA ALA A 203 5.23 0.94 -7.57
C ALA A 203 4.34 0.76 -8.80
N ILE A 204 3.59 -0.35 -8.89
CA ILE A 204 2.78 -0.70 -10.05
C ILE A 204 1.31 -0.93 -9.67
N ALA A 205 0.41 -0.25 -10.37
CA ALA A 205 -1.02 -0.52 -10.38
C ALA A 205 -1.38 -1.40 -11.58
N GLU A 206 -2.22 -2.41 -11.39
CA GLU A 206 -2.67 -3.38 -12.39
C GLU A 206 -4.21 -3.41 -12.47
N PRO A 207 -4.87 -2.30 -12.80
CA PRO A 207 -6.32 -2.20 -12.75
C PRO A 207 -7.00 -3.21 -13.70
N GLY A 208 -7.65 -4.21 -13.10
CA GLY A 208 -8.34 -5.28 -13.82
C GLY A 208 -7.47 -6.12 -14.75
N HIS A 209 -6.15 -6.16 -14.51
CA HIS A 209 -5.18 -6.88 -15.33
C HIS A 209 -5.28 -6.57 -16.84
N LYS A 210 -5.71 -5.36 -17.21
CA LYS A 210 -5.77 -4.90 -18.61
C LYS A 210 -4.53 -4.11 -19.00
N LYS A 211 -4.02 -3.31 -18.07
CA LYS A 211 -2.81 -2.51 -18.19
C LYS A 211 -2.06 -2.48 -16.86
N ALA A 212 -0.78 -2.12 -16.93
CA ALA A 212 0.05 -1.83 -15.79
C ALA A 212 0.49 -0.37 -15.83
N TYR A 213 0.33 0.35 -14.73
CA TYR A 213 0.65 1.77 -14.59
C TYR A 213 1.63 1.98 -13.45
N LEU A 214 2.59 2.89 -13.64
CA LEU A 214 3.39 3.39 -12.52
C LEU A 214 2.44 4.08 -11.53
N ASN A 215 2.69 3.87 -10.23
CA ASN A 215 2.00 4.60 -9.18
C ASN A 215 2.13 6.12 -9.47
N PRO A 216 1.01 6.86 -9.58
CA PRO A 216 1.00 8.25 -10.04
C PRO A 216 1.78 9.20 -9.13
N ARG A 217 2.08 8.78 -7.89
CA ARG A 217 2.84 9.55 -6.91
C ARG A 217 4.35 9.38 -7.05
N ILE A 218 4.82 8.45 -7.88
CA ILE A 218 6.23 8.31 -8.18
C ILE A 218 6.63 9.39 -9.18
N ASP A 219 7.44 10.33 -8.72
CA ASP A 219 8.13 11.25 -9.62
C ASP A 219 9.34 10.57 -10.25
N THR A 220 9.29 10.42 -11.58
CA THR A 220 10.36 9.78 -12.37
C THR A 220 11.59 10.67 -12.46
N ASP A 221 11.44 11.99 -12.28
CA ASP A 221 12.57 12.91 -12.30
C ASP A 221 13.47 12.73 -11.07
N LEU A 222 12.88 12.19 -9.99
CA LEU A 222 13.54 11.83 -8.73
C LEU A 222 14.05 10.38 -8.71
N CYS A 223 13.75 9.57 -9.73
CA CYS A 223 14.25 8.20 -9.90
C CYS A 223 15.70 8.19 -10.38
N LYS A 224 16.58 8.79 -9.57
CA LYS A 224 18.03 8.74 -9.73
C LYS A 224 18.59 7.91 -8.59
N PRO A 225 19.44 6.91 -8.87
CA PRO A 225 19.95 6.06 -7.82
C PRO A 225 20.78 6.88 -6.85
N ALA A 226 20.59 6.64 -5.56
CA ALA A 226 21.52 7.15 -4.56
C ALA A 226 22.96 6.72 -4.89
N SER A 227 23.92 7.60 -4.56
CA SER A 227 25.35 7.35 -4.75
C SER A 227 25.86 6.32 -3.76
N ASP A 228 25.52 6.50 -2.48
CA ASP A 228 26.06 5.75 -1.36
C ASP A 228 25.00 4.91 -0.66
N PHE A 229 25.41 3.72 -0.19
CA PHE A 229 24.54 2.82 0.56
C PHE A 229 23.71 3.57 1.57
N PHE A 230 22.41 3.24 1.63
CA PHE A 230 21.52 3.84 2.60
C PHE A 230 21.85 3.32 3.99
N LYS A 231 22.68 4.06 4.72
CA LYS A 231 22.98 3.76 6.12
C LYS A 231 21.79 4.16 6.96
N THR A 232 21.13 3.18 7.59
CA THR A 232 20.05 3.46 8.52
C THR A 232 20.62 4.23 9.71
N GLU A 233 19.97 5.33 10.07
CA GLU A 233 20.44 6.23 11.14
C GLU A 233 20.30 5.60 12.53
N ASP A 234 19.42 4.60 12.69
CA ASP A 234 19.08 3.98 13.96
C ASP A 234 18.59 2.51 13.82
N ASP A 235 18.64 1.78 14.94
CA ASP A 235 18.25 0.36 15.02
C ASP A 235 16.75 0.11 14.73
N ILE A 236 15.88 1.09 15.01
CA ILE A 236 14.43 0.95 14.78
C ILE A 236 14.12 1.06 13.29
N THR A 237 14.75 2.00 12.59
CA THR A 237 14.65 2.10 11.13
C THR A 237 15.13 0.80 10.48
N TYR A 238 16.30 0.28 10.87
CA TYR A 238 16.79 -0.99 10.33
C TYR A 238 15.82 -2.15 10.60
N SER A 239 15.35 -2.28 11.84
CA SER A 239 14.44 -3.35 12.23
C SER A 239 13.07 -3.25 11.56
N GLY A 240 12.56 -2.05 11.33
CA GLY A 240 11.28 -1.90 10.66
C GLY A 240 11.34 -2.33 9.20
N LEU A 241 12.49 -2.21 8.53
CA LEU A 241 12.67 -2.79 7.20
C LEU A 241 12.69 -4.34 7.28
N VAL A 242 13.20 -4.93 8.37
CA VAL A 242 13.09 -6.39 8.60
C VAL A 242 11.63 -6.78 8.73
N LEU A 243 10.85 -5.99 9.47
CA LEU A 243 9.40 -6.20 9.63
C LEU A 243 8.65 -6.05 8.30
N GLU A 244 9.03 -5.09 7.45
CA GLU A 244 8.52 -4.97 6.08
C GLU A 244 8.74 -6.28 5.30
N TRP A 245 9.97 -6.80 5.30
CA TRP A 245 10.29 -8.03 4.59
C TRP A 245 9.52 -9.24 5.13
N LEU A 246 9.41 -9.37 6.46
CA LEU A 246 8.62 -10.42 7.09
C LEU A 246 7.15 -10.35 6.68
N ALA A 247 6.58 -9.14 6.63
CA ALA A 247 5.20 -8.94 6.18
C ALA A 247 5.02 -9.30 4.71
N ASP A 248 5.94 -8.91 3.84
CA ASP A 248 5.89 -9.19 2.40
C ASP A 248 6.04 -10.70 2.09
N ASN A 249 6.69 -11.46 2.97
CA ASN A 249 6.95 -12.89 2.82
C ASN A 249 6.07 -13.78 3.71
N ALA A 250 5.11 -13.21 4.43
CA ALA A 250 4.17 -13.99 5.23
C ALA A 250 3.31 -14.90 4.33
N GLU A 251 3.08 -16.14 4.78
CA GLU A 251 2.19 -17.09 4.10
C GLU A 251 0.76 -16.54 3.99
N TYR A 252 0.32 -15.87 5.04
CA TYR A 252 -0.94 -15.14 5.10
C TYR A 252 -0.62 -13.64 5.21
N PRO A 253 -0.84 -12.85 4.15
CA PRO A 253 -0.65 -11.42 4.20
C PRO A 253 -1.51 -10.84 5.34
N PRO A 254 -0.94 -9.95 6.17
CA PRO A 254 -1.69 -9.41 7.28
C PRO A 254 -2.88 -8.60 6.75
N GLU A 255 -4.10 -8.86 7.26
CA GLU A 255 -5.30 -8.08 6.94
C GLU A 255 -5.27 -6.67 7.57
N PHE A 256 -4.43 -6.48 8.58
CA PHE A 256 -4.26 -5.25 9.33
C PHE A 256 -2.77 -4.94 9.52
N ILE A 257 -2.44 -3.65 9.51
CA ILE A 257 -1.07 -3.20 9.74
C ILE A 257 -0.65 -3.49 11.19
N GLY A 258 0.53 -4.11 11.36
CA GLY A 258 1.30 -3.97 12.60
C GLY A 258 1.10 -5.02 13.68
N SER A 259 1.23 -6.30 13.34
CA SER A 259 1.57 -7.32 14.34
C SER A 259 3.08 -7.40 14.57
N MET A 260 3.48 -7.43 15.84
CA MET A 260 4.86 -7.74 16.20
C MET A 260 5.07 -9.27 16.03
N PRO A 261 6.07 -9.73 15.25
CA PRO A 261 6.42 -11.15 15.20
C PRO A 261 7.01 -11.60 16.54
N ASP A 262 7.02 -12.90 16.81
CA ASP A 262 7.77 -13.43 17.94
C ASP A 262 9.29 -13.22 17.77
N PHE A 263 10.02 -13.36 18.88
CA PHE A 263 11.45 -13.09 18.92
C PHE A 263 12.26 -14.04 18.03
N GLU A 264 11.86 -15.31 17.93
CA GLU A 264 12.60 -16.31 17.17
C GLU A 264 12.52 -16.01 15.67
N ASN A 265 11.33 -15.69 15.17
CA ASN A 265 11.09 -15.27 13.79
C ASN A 265 11.81 -13.96 13.47
N PHE A 266 11.75 -12.96 14.36
CA PHE A 266 12.48 -11.70 14.18
C PHE A 266 14.00 -11.91 14.15
N ALA A 267 14.53 -12.68 15.10
CA ALA A 267 15.96 -12.95 15.19
C ALA A 267 16.46 -13.82 14.03
N SER A 268 15.66 -14.77 13.53
CA SER A 268 15.99 -15.57 12.34
C SER A 268 16.08 -14.69 11.10
N ALA A 269 15.09 -13.84 10.87
CA ALA A 269 15.10 -12.92 9.72
C ALA A 269 16.34 -12.01 9.68
N LEU A 270 16.85 -11.64 10.86
CA LEU A 270 18.10 -10.89 11.01
C LEU A 270 19.37 -11.74 10.82
N LYS A 271 19.31 -13.04 11.14
CA LYS A 271 20.43 -13.99 10.99
C LYS A 271 20.59 -14.53 9.58
N ASP A 272 19.49 -14.73 8.86
CA ASP A 272 19.49 -15.36 7.54
C ASP A 272 20.02 -14.41 6.44
N VAL A 273 20.42 -13.19 6.79
CA VAL A 273 21.13 -12.21 5.93
C VAL A 273 20.32 -11.73 4.70
N ALA A 274 19.26 -12.44 4.33
CA ALA A 274 18.51 -12.30 3.10
C ALA A 274 17.79 -10.96 2.89
N PRO A 275 17.25 -10.26 3.91
CA PRO A 275 16.56 -9.01 3.61
C PRO A 275 17.51 -7.82 3.37
N PHE A 276 18.79 -7.89 3.81
CA PHE A 276 19.68 -6.72 3.90
C PHE A 276 21.08 -6.84 3.32
N ALA A 277 21.66 -8.03 3.17
CA ALA A 277 22.90 -8.13 2.39
C ALA A 277 22.68 -7.80 0.90
N GLU A 278 21.42 -7.74 0.47
CA GLU A 278 21.01 -7.67 -0.92
C GLU A 278 20.33 -6.34 -1.32
N SER A 279 20.00 -5.46 -0.36
CA SER A 279 19.01 -4.38 -0.57
C SER A 279 19.54 -2.95 -0.42
N TYR A 280 20.84 -2.72 -0.56
CA TYR A 280 21.47 -1.38 -0.47
C TYR A 280 21.43 -0.71 0.92
N ILE A 281 20.92 -1.41 1.92
CA ILE A 281 20.65 -0.85 3.24
C ILE A 281 21.66 -1.42 4.24
N LEU A 282 22.43 -0.54 4.88
CA LEU A 282 23.46 -0.97 5.83
C LEU A 282 22.89 -1.07 7.24
N LYS A 283 23.21 -2.19 7.89
CA LYS A 283 22.98 -2.42 9.31
C LYS A 283 23.80 -1.43 10.16
N PRO A 284 23.25 -0.88 11.26
CA PRO A 284 24.01 -0.09 12.21
C PRO A 284 25.14 -0.89 12.87
N ASP A 285 26.30 -0.27 13.06
CA ASP A 285 27.50 -0.92 13.61
C ASP A 285 27.29 -1.43 15.06
N SER A 286 26.39 -0.80 15.81
CA SER A 286 26.08 -1.11 17.21
C SER A 286 24.75 -1.86 17.40
N PHE A 287 24.20 -2.48 16.35
CA PHE A 287 22.87 -3.08 16.40
C PHE A 287 22.79 -4.30 17.32
N ASP A 288 21.96 -4.21 18.36
CA ASP A 288 21.63 -5.31 19.27
C ASP A 288 20.21 -5.83 18.99
N VAL A 289 20.12 -7.11 18.61
CA VAL A 289 18.86 -7.77 18.25
C VAL A 289 17.88 -7.81 19.43
N SER A 290 18.36 -8.19 20.61
CA SER A 290 17.54 -8.41 21.80
C SER A 290 17.04 -7.09 22.36
N ALA A 291 17.94 -6.11 22.51
CA ALA A 291 17.58 -4.78 22.99
C ALA A 291 16.60 -4.08 22.03
N THR A 292 16.80 -4.24 20.73
CA THR A 292 15.91 -3.65 19.73
C THR A 292 14.54 -4.30 19.70
N TYR A 293 14.48 -5.64 19.79
CA TYR A 293 13.21 -6.34 19.87
C TYR A 293 12.38 -5.93 21.10
N GLN A 294 13.04 -5.74 22.25
CA GLN A 294 12.37 -5.22 23.46
C GLN A 294 11.80 -3.82 23.24
N LYS A 295 12.59 -2.90 22.64
CA LYS A 295 12.12 -1.55 22.29
C LYS A 295 10.91 -1.58 21.36
N LEU A 296 10.96 -2.39 20.31
CA LEU A 296 9.84 -2.57 19.39
C LEU A 296 8.61 -3.11 20.12
N SER A 297 8.76 -4.16 20.93
CA SER A 297 7.67 -4.75 21.69
C SER A 297 6.94 -3.72 22.57
N VAL A 298 7.68 -2.81 23.21
CA VAL A 298 7.10 -1.69 23.98
C VAL A 298 6.31 -0.73 23.07
N LEU A 299 6.85 -0.38 21.91
CA LEU A 299 6.15 0.48 20.94
C LEU A 299 4.84 -0.15 20.45
N PHE A 300 4.86 -1.43 20.07
CA PHE A 300 3.67 -2.18 19.65
C PHE A 300 2.64 -2.31 20.77
N ALA A 301 3.07 -2.63 21.99
CA ALA A 301 2.18 -2.70 23.15
C ALA A 301 1.52 -1.35 23.45
N LYS A 302 2.30 -0.26 23.41
CA LYS A 302 1.79 1.11 23.61
C LYS A 302 0.75 1.46 22.55
N ARG A 303 1.04 1.19 21.27
CA ARG A 303 0.10 1.46 20.18
C ARG A 303 -1.20 0.66 20.33
N SER A 304 -1.09 -0.62 20.67
CA SER A 304 -2.25 -1.47 20.94
C SER A 304 -3.10 -0.93 22.10
N ALA A 305 -2.47 -0.42 23.16
CA ALA A 305 -3.18 0.19 24.28
C ALA A 305 -3.91 1.48 23.87
N GLU A 306 -3.27 2.35 23.09
CA GLU A 306 -3.86 3.59 22.55
C GLU A 306 -5.06 3.29 21.63
N ASP A 307 -4.93 2.32 20.72
CA ASP A 307 -6.00 1.93 19.80
C ASP A 307 -7.21 1.33 20.55
N ASN A 308 -6.97 0.69 21.69
CA ASN A 308 -8.01 0.15 22.58
C ASN A 308 -8.54 1.17 23.61
N GLY A 309 -8.16 2.44 23.51
CA GLY A 309 -8.72 3.52 24.33
C GLY A 309 -8.19 3.59 25.76
N ALA A 310 -7.07 2.93 26.07
CA ALA A 310 -6.34 3.18 27.30
C ALA A 310 -5.67 4.57 27.20
N ASN A 311 -5.93 5.43 28.19
CA ASN A 311 -5.13 6.65 28.34
C ASN A 311 -3.70 6.22 28.62
N SER A 312 -2.75 6.71 27.82
CA SER A 312 -1.31 6.49 27.97
C SER A 312 -0.80 7.13 29.28
N GLY A 313 -1.10 6.48 30.40
CA GLY A 313 -0.32 6.63 31.62
C GLY A 313 1.02 5.92 31.41
N GLU A 314 2.10 6.60 31.77
CA GLU A 314 3.49 6.18 31.58
C GLU A 314 3.72 4.70 31.89
N ILE A 315 4.04 3.92 30.86
CA ILE A 315 4.61 2.58 31.01
C ILE A 315 6.13 2.78 30.90
N TYR A 316 6.79 2.72 32.06
CA TYR A 316 8.25 2.81 32.22
C TYR A 316 8.93 1.49 31.84
#